data_AF-W1TT16-F1
#
_entry.id   AF-W1TT16-F1
#
_cell.length_a   1.000
_cell.length_b   1.000
_cell.length_c   1.000
_cell.angle_alpha   90.00
_cell.angle_beta   90.00
_cell.angle_gamma   90.00
#
_symmetry.space_group_name_H-M   'P 1'
#
loop_
_entity.id
_entity.type
_entity.pdbx_description
1 polymer ?
#
loop_
_entity_poly.entity_id
_entity_poly.type
_entity_poly.pdbx_seq_one_letter_code
_entity_poly.pdbx_strand_id
1 'polypeptide(L)'
;MVLSKVYKGELTYFDIMKDNNLYYLMANNRQKFLEGFDIFGERESVLRLEALQNGEYDLTVLYIQGKPGIGKSTLARDIALEVQGALENVGLRGGSYSASSKNPFDNYSGEEILILDDLREDSLAPADWLKLFDPINSARMSARYRNKLVVPRLVIMSAYMSPKQFFGQIQEEDINQYLRRVNYSSEIARKHGMEERFYSVSEVRENRENGHYQRPDGSSVVLNFDYEDLFCSQDKDDFIRKLLEDCIYPRILPKKAKDVTND
;
A
#
# COMPACT_ATOMS: atom_id res chain seq x y z
N MET A 1 24.83 -21.08 11.28
CA MET A 1 24.99 -19.73 11.87
C MET A 1 23.62 -19.04 11.85
N VAL A 2 22.94 -18.90 12.99
CA VAL A 2 21.52 -18.42 13.07
C VAL A 2 21.34 -17.03 12.43
N LEU A 3 22.30 -16.13 12.64
CA LEU A 3 22.27 -14.78 12.06
C LEU A 3 22.28 -14.78 10.52
N SER A 4 22.90 -15.77 9.88
CA SER A 4 22.84 -15.91 8.41
C SER A 4 21.43 -16.18 7.91
N LYS A 5 20.58 -16.85 8.71
CA LYS A 5 19.18 -17.09 8.34
C LYS A 5 18.36 -15.80 8.39
N VAL A 6 18.69 -14.90 9.34
CA VAL A 6 18.10 -13.55 9.40
C VAL A 6 18.46 -12.75 8.15
N TYR A 7 19.75 -12.71 7.76
CA TYR A 7 20.19 -11.99 6.55
C TYR A 7 19.61 -12.55 5.24
N LYS A 8 19.13 -13.79 5.24
CA LYS A 8 18.46 -14.42 4.08
C LYS A 8 16.94 -14.33 4.14
N GLY A 9 16.37 -13.76 5.21
CA GLY A 9 14.93 -13.71 5.42
C GLY A 9 14.28 -15.05 5.82
N GLU A 10 15.08 -16.11 5.98
CA GLU A 10 14.64 -17.46 6.40
C GLU A 10 14.18 -17.52 7.87
N LEU A 11 14.49 -16.48 8.65
CA LEU A 11 14.10 -16.38 10.06
C LEU A 11 13.59 -14.96 10.36
N THR A 12 12.32 -14.85 10.75
CA THR A 12 11.68 -13.57 11.15
C THR A 12 11.84 -13.29 12.64
N TYR A 13 11.52 -12.07 13.06
CA TYR A 13 11.35 -11.76 14.49
C TYR A 13 10.30 -12.66 15.14
N PHE A 14 9.15 -12.89 14.48
CA PHE A 14 8.09 -13.75 15.01
C PHE A 14 8.52 -15.20 15.18
N ASP A 15 9.30 -15.76 14.25
CA ASP A 15 9.83 -17.11 14.36
C ASP A 15 10.76 -17.24 15.57
N ILE A 16 11.62 -16.24 15.79
CA ILE A 16 12.51 -16.19 16.96
C ILE A 16 11.71 -16.10 18.25
N MET A 17 10.69 -15.24 18.31
CA MET A 17 9.91 -15.04 19.53
C MET A 17 9.05 -16.24 19.92
N LYS A 18 8.72 -17.12 18.96
CA LYS A 18 7.96 -18.36 19.19
C LYS A 18 8.84 -19.54 19.63
N ASP A 19 10.16 -19.47 19.43
CA ASP A 19 11.10 -20.53 19.80
C ASP A 19 11.95 -20.10 21.00
N ASN A 20 11.88 -20.86 22.09
CA ASN A 20 12.58 -20.53 23.34
C ASN A 20 14.10 -20.41 23.15
N ASN A 21 14.72 -21.30 22.37
CA ASN A 21 16.18 -21.31 22.19
C ASN A 21 16.64 -20.12 21.35
N LEU A 22 15.91 -19.82 20.26
CA LEU A 22 16.18 -18.66 19.42
C LEU A 22 15.95 -17.37 20.19
N TYR A 23 14.89 -17.30 21.00
CA TYR A 23 14.62 -16.18 21.90
C TYR A 23 15.78 -15.95 22.86
N TYR A 24 16.26 -16.98 23.57
CA TYR A 24 17.41 -16.84 24.48
C TYR A 24 18.68 -16.39 23.74
N LEU A 25 18.93 -16.93 22.54
CA LEU A 25 20.07 -16.53 21.73
C LEU A 25 19.98 -15.04 21.31
N MET A 26 18.82 -14.60 20.86
CA MET A 26 18.57 -13.21 20.50
C MET A 26 18.67 -12.29 21.72
N ALA A 27 18.11 -12.68 22.87
CA ALA A 27 18.17 -11.88 24.10
C ALA A 27 19.62 -11.54 24.50
N ASN A 28 20.54 -12.51 24.35
CA ASN A 28 21.97 -12.33 24.62
C ASN A 28 22.75 -11.63 23.48
N ASN A 29 22.15 -11.44 22.31
CA ASN A 29 22.80 -10.87 21.11
C ASN A 29 21.91 -9.82 20.42
N ARG A 30 21.07 -9.12 21.19
CA ARG A 30 19.90 -8.38 20.67
C ARG A 30 20.25 -7.42 19.55
N GLN A 31 21.32 -6.64 19.71
CA GLN A 31 21.74 -5.66 18.73
C GLN A 31 22.06 -6.29 17.37
N LYS A 32 22.80 -7.40 17.33
CA LYS A 32 23.15 -8.09 16.07
C LYS A 32 21.92 -8.59 15.32
N PHE A 33 20.93 -9.11 16.05
CA PHE A 33 19.68 -9.58 15.43
C PHE A 33 18.86 -8.41 14.87
N LEU A 34 18.73 -7.32 15.63
CA LEU A 34 18.00 -6.13 15.16
C LEU A 34 18.67 -5.50 13.95
N GLU A 35 19.99 -5.30 13.99
CA GLU A 35 20.77 -4.85 12.82
C GLU A 35 20.61 -5.82 11.65
N GLY A 36 20.52 -7.12 11.92
CA GLY A 36 20.24 -8.13 10.91
C GLY A 36 18.90 -7.95 10.21
N PHE A 37 17.83 -7.74 10.97
CA PHE A 37 16.51 -7.46 10.43
C PHE A 37 16.47 -6.15 9.65
N ASP A 38 17.11 -5.10 10.17
CA ASP A 38 17.18 -3.79 9.52
C ASP A 38 17.92 -3.86 8.18
N ILE A 39 19.09 -4.50 8.14
CA ILE A 39 19.89 -4.67 6.91
C ILE A 39 19.12 -5.52 5.89
N PHE A 40 18.47 -6.59 6.33
CA PHE A 40 17.64 -7.41 5.46
C PHE A 40 16.53 -6.55 4.83
N GLY A 41 15.76 -5.81 5.63
CA GLY A 41 14.68 -4.96 5.14
C GLY A 41 15.14 -3.84 4.21
N GLU A 42 16.30 -3.23 4.50
CA GLU A 42 16.93 -2.23 3.63
C GLU A 42 17.32 -2.84 2.28
N ARG A 43 17.92 -4.03 2.28
CA ARG A 43 18.27 -4.76 1.05
C ARG A 43 17.02 -5.07 0.22
N GLU A 44 15.97 -5.61 0.82
CA GLU A 44 14.73 -5.93 0.10
C GLU A 44 14.11 -4.68 -0.52
N SER A 45 14.12 -3.56 0.20
CA SER A 45 13.61 -2.28 -0.32
C SER A 45 14.43 -1.77 -1.50
N VAL A 46 15.76 -1.96 -1.50
CA VAL A 46 16.64 -1.59 -2.63
C VAL A 46 16.35 -2.45 -3.85
N LEU A 47 16.29 -3.77 -3.70
CA LEU A 47 15.98 -4.68 -4.81
C LEU A 47 14.60 -4.41 -5.41
N ARG A 48 13.63 -4.08 -4.56
CA ARG A 48 12.29 -3.76 -5.02
C ARG A 48 12.20 -2.41 -5.71
N LEU A 49 13.05 -1.44 -5.35
CA LEU A 49 13.19 -0.19 -6.12
C LEU A 49 13.75 -0.45 -7.51
N GLU A 50 14.78 -1.30 -7.60
CA GLU A 50 15.36 -1.71 -8.88
C GLU A 50 14.31 -2.40 -9.76
N ALA A 51 13.56 -3.36 -9.21
CA ALA A 51 12.47 -4.04 -9.93
C ALA A 51 11.36 -3.07 -10.38
N LEU A 52 11.04 -2.05 -9.59
CA LEU A 52 10.08 -1.00 -9.98
C LEU A 52 10.61 -0.15 -11.14
N GLN A 53 11.88 0.25 -11.07
CA GLN A 53 12.54 1.03 -12.13
C GLN A 53 12.67 0.24 -13.43
N ASN A 54 12.87 -1.07 -13.33
CA ASN A 54 12.88 -2.00 -14.47
C ASN A 54 11.48 -2.31 -15.02
N GLY A 55 10.42 -1.86 -14.35
CA GLY A 55 9.03 -2.14 -14.75
C GLY A 55 8.62 -3.60 -14.55
N GLU A 56 9.31 -4.35 -13.68
CA GLU A 56 8.96 -5.74 -13.35
C GLU A 56 7.65 -5.84 -12.58
N TYR A 57 7.21 -4.77 -11.95
CA TYR A 57 5.88 -4.59 -11.39
C TYR A 57 5.53 -3.10 -11.42
N ASP A 58 4.24 -2.80 -11.27
CA ASP A 58 3.76 -1.43 -11.06
C ASP A 58 3.26 -1.30 -9.62
N LEU A 59 3.79 -0.31 -8.88
CA LEU A 59 3.20 0.04 -7.60
C LEU A 59 1.70 0.32 -7.81
N THR A 60 0.89 -0.26 -6.93
CA THR A 60 -0.56 -0.12 -6.99
C THR A 60 -1.07 0.48 -5.70
N VAL A 61 -1.85 1.54 -5.81
CA VAL A 61 -2.56 2.18 -4.70
C VAL A 61 -4.04 1.83 -4.80
N LEU A 62 -4.52 1.10 -3.79
CA LEU A 62 -5.94 0.82 -3.58
C LEU A 62 -6.45 1.70 -2.44
N TYR A 63 -7.39 2.57 -2.75
CA TYR A 63 -8.09 3.39 -1.77
C TYR A 63 -9.44 2.76 -1.45
N ILE A 64 -9.76 2.58 -0.16
CA ILE A 64 -11.01 2.00 0.32
C ILE A 64 -11.77 3.08 1.09
N GLN A 65 -12.91 3.49 0.54
CA GLN A 65 -13.80 4.48 1.11
C GLN A 65 -15.10 3.87 1.66
N GLY A 66 -15.79 4.65 2.50
CA GLY A 66 -17.09 4.27 3.06
C GLY A 66 -17.27 4.77 4.49
N LYS A 67 -18.52 4.74 4.98
CA LYS A 67 -18.86 5.28 6.29
C LYS A 67 -18.04 4.65 7.44
N PRO A 68 -17.85 5.34 8.58
CA PRO A 68 -17.26 4.74 9.77
C PRO A 68 -17.98 3.45 10.18
N GLY A 69 -17.22 2.44 10.64
CA GLY A 69 -17.78 1.16 11.09
C GLY A 69 -18.32 0.23 9.99
N ILE A 70 -18.20 0.57 8.70
CA ILE A 70 -18.74 -0.26 7.61
C ILE A 70 -17.87 -1.46 7.23
N GLY A 71 -16.63 -1.54 7.75
CA GLY A 71 -15.73 -2.68 7.54
C GLY A 71 -14.52 -2.41 6.63
N LYS A 72 -14.14 -1.15 6.37
CA LYS A 72 -12.99 -0.79 5.52
C LYS A 72 -11.68 -1.44 5.96
N SER A 73 -11.35 -1.32 7.24
CA SER A 73 -10.14 -1.90 7.83
C SER A 73 -10.13 -3.43 7.77
N THR A 74 -11.31 -4.06 7.83
CA THR A 74 -11.44 -5.51 7.65
C THR A 74 -11.15 -5.89 6.20
N LEU A 75 -11.78 -5.20 5.24
CA LEU A 75 -11.54 -5.42 3.82
C LEU A 75 -10.05 -5.21 3.45
N ALA A 76 -9.42 -4.16 3.97
CA ALA A 76 -8.00 -3.89 3.75
C ALA A 76 -7.10 -5.05 4.22
N ARG A 77 -7.39 -5.62 5.40
CA ARG A 77 -6.64 -6.77 5.94
C ARG A 77 -6.89 -8.05 5.14
N ASP A 78 -8.13 -8.31 4.77
CA ASP A 78 -8.48 -9.51 3.98
C ASP A 78 -7.77 -9.48 2.62
N ILE A 79 -7.77 -8.33 1.94
CA ILE A 79 -7.02 -8.12 0.69
C ILE A 79 -5.51 -8.31 0.91
N ALA A 80 -4.95 -7.73 1.97
CA ALA A 80 -3.52 -7.88 2.27
C ALA A 80 -3.12 -9.35 2.51
N LEU A 81 -3.97 -10.13 3.16
CA LEU A 81 -3.72 -11.57 3.41
C LEU A 81 -3.71 -12.38 2.12
N GLU A 82 -4.68 -12.16 1.23
CA GLU A 82 -4.72 -12.84 -0.08
C GLU A 82 -3.53 -12.44 -0.96
N VAL A 83 -3.13 -11.17 -0.92
CA VAL A 83 -1.94 -10.68 -1.66
C VAL A 83 -0.66 -11.27 -1.08
N GLN A 84 -0.55 -11.37 0.24
CA GLN A 84 0.58 -12.03 0.90
C GLN A 84 0.73 -13.47 0.38
N GLY A 85 -0.34 -14.26 0.37
CA GLY A 85 -0.31 -15.62 -0.14
C GLY A 85 0.09 -15.71 -1.62
N ALA A 86 -0.41 -14.81 -2.47
CA ALA A 86 -0.04 -14.75 -3.88
C ALA A 86 1.45 -14.41 -4.09
N LEU A 87 2.00 -13.50 -3.28
CA LEU A 87 3.43 -13.14 -3.32
C LEU A 87 4.30 -14.31 -2.84
N GLU A 88 3.89 -15.00 -1.77
CA GLU A 88 4.56 -16.20 -1.26
C GLU A 88 4.61 -17.33 -2.30
N ASN A 89 3.52 -17.52 -3.05
CA ASN A 89 3.44 -18.52 -4.13
C ASN A 89 4.42 -18.27 -5.28
N VAL A 90 4.85 -17.02 -5.48
CA VAL A 90 5.87 -16.65 -6.49
C VAL A 90 7.27 -16.47 -5.87
N GLY A 91 7.46 -16.89 -4.62
CA GLY A 91 8.75 -16.87 -3.94
C GLY A 91 9.14 -15.52 -3.32
N LEU A 92 8.20 -14.58 -3.21
CA LEU A 92 8.37 -13.32 -2.50
C LEU A 92 7.87 -13.45 -1.06
N ARG A 93 8.32 -12.59 -0.14
CA ARG A 93 7.99 -12.76 1.28
C ARG A 93 6.55 -12.39 1.65
N GLY A 94 5.87 -11.60 0.82
CA GLY A 94 4.46 -11.23 0.98
C GLY A 94 4.08 -10.39 2.22
N GLY A 95 5.00 -10.11 3.14
CA GLY A 95 4.68 -9.47 4.42
C GLY A 95 4.02 -8.09 4.27
N SER A 96 3.10 -7.78 5.18
CA SER A 96 2.40 -6.49 5.26
C SER A 96 2.81 -5.67 6.48
N TYR A 97 2.88 -4.35 6.33
CA TYR A 97 3.10 -3.39 7.41
C TYR A 97 1.90 -2.45 7.54
N SER A 98 1.37 -2.30 8.75
CA SER A 98 0.32 -1.31 9.06
C SER A 98 0.92 -0.08 9.69
N ALA A 99 0.82 1.07 8.99
CA ALA A 99 1.38 2.32 9.45
C ALA A 99 0.53 2.92 10.60
N SER A 100 1.20 3.49 11.59
CA SER A 100 0.54 4.27 12.66
C SER A 100 0.45 5.74 12.31
N SER A 101 -0.51 6.46 12.88
CA SER A 101 -0.67 7.92 12.66
C SER A 101 0.53 8.75 13.12
N LYS A 102 1.23 8.31 14.19
CA LYS A 102 2.45 8.95 14.68
C LYS A 102 3.68 8.17 14.19
N ASN A 103 4.57 8.83 13.47
CA ASN A 103 5.77 8.26 12.85
C ASN A 103 5.50 6.96 12.05
N PRO A 104 4.73 7.05 10.95
CA PRO A 104 4.15 5.90 10.27
C PRO A 104 5.16 4.83 9.86
N PHE A 105 6.42 5.17 9.58
CA PHE A 105 7.41 4.26 9.02
C PHE A 105 8.54 3.84 9.98
N ASP A 106 8.46 4.18 11.28
CA ASP A 106 9.53 3.85 12.24
C ASP A 106 9.85 2.34 12.27
N ASN A 107 8.80 1.51 12.20
CA ASN A 107 8.89 0.04 12.25
C ASN A 107 8.76 -0.62 10.87
N TYR A 108 8.78 0.15 9.78
CA TYR A 108 8.83 -0.42 8.44
C TYR A 108 10.19 -1.10 8.23
N SER A 109 10.13 -2.36 7.81
CA SER A 109 11.26 -3.28 7.67
C SER A 109 11.29 -3.93 6.28
N GLY A 110 10.80 -3.22 5.26
CA GLY A 110 10.87 -3.67 3.87
C GLY A 110 9.70 -4.54 3.44
N GLU A 111 8.54 -4.42 4.09
CA GLU A 111 7.32 -5.16 3.75
C GLU A 111 6.84 -4.88 2.31
N GLU A 112 6.21 -5.86 1.68
CA GLU A 112 5.70 -5.77 0.29
C GLU A 112 4.40 -4.97 0.21
N ILE A 113 3.59 -5.05 1.27
CA ILE A 113 2.25 -4.47 1.35
C ILE A 113 2.22 -3.43 2.45
N LEU A 114 1.71 -2.24 2.15
CA LEU A 114 1.56 -1.16 3.11
C LEU A 114 0.08 -0.89 3.36
N ILE A 115 -0.35 -0.96 4.61
CA ILE A 115 -1.72 -0.64 5.03
C ILE A 115 -1.70 0.70 5.75
N LEU A 116 -2.42 1.67 5.19
CA LEU A 116 -2.62 3.02 5.73
C LEU A 116 -4.06 3.13 6.22
N ASP A 117 -4.29 2.68 7.45
CA ASP A 117 -5.63 2.68 8.06
C ASP A 117 -5.76 3.87 9.02
N ASP A 118 -6.87 4.61 8.92
CA ASP A 118 -7.18 5.75 9.79
C ASP A 118 -6.12 6.88 9.79
N LEU A 119 -5.38 7.03 8.68
CA LEU A 119 -4.54 8.19 8.45
C LEU A 119 -5.40 9.40 8.05
N ARG A 120 -5.00 10.56 8.58
CA ARG A 120 -5.55 11.87 8.23
C ARG A 120 -4.64 12.59 7.25
N GLU A 121 -5.16 13.60 6.59
CA GLU A 121 -4.44 14.44 5.63
C GLU A 121 -3.13 14.98 6.19
N ASP A 122 -3.10 15.32 7.49
CA ASP A 122 -1.96 15.86 8.23
C ASP A 122 -1.02 14.78 8.83
N SER A 123 -1.31 13.50 8.61
CA SER A 123 -0.48 12.39 9.11
C SER A 123 0.85 12.27 8.37
N LEU A 124 0.94 12.81 7.16
CA LEU A 124 2.17 12.92 6.37
C LEU A 124 2.28 14.33 5.80
N ALA A 125 3.51 14.77 5.54
CA ALA A 125 3.71 15.99 4.76
C ALA A 125 3.11 15.83 3.35
N PRO A 126 2.61 16.90 2.71
CA PRO A 126 2.02 16.85 1.37
C PRO A 126 2.90 16.13 0.33
N ALA A 127 4.21 16.42 0.31
CA ALA A 127 5.16 15.78 -0.59
C ALA A 127 5.42 14.30 -0.25
N ASP A 128 5.27 13.90 1.02
CA ASP A 128 5.49 12.52 1.45
C ASP A 128 4.35 11.60 0.98
N TRP A 129 3.11 12.11 0.90
CA TRP A 129 2.01 11.40 0.23
C TRP A 129 2.34 11.09 -1.24
N LEU A 130 2.92 12.05 -1.97
CA LEU A 130 3.31 11.86 -3.37
C LEU A 130 4.42 10.80 -3.50
N LYS A 131 5.44 10.86 -2.64
CA LYS A 131 6.53 9.87 -2.60
C LYS A 131 6.02 8.47 -2.32
N LEU A 132 5.06 8.33 -1.41
CA LEU A 132 4.55 7.03 -1.00
C LEU A 132 3.79 6.33 -2.13
N PHE A 133 3.04 7.09 -2.93
CA PHE A 133 2.25 6.56 -4.04
C PHE A 133 3.05 6.50 -5.36
N ASP A 134 4.25 7.07 -5.40
CA ASP A 134 5.13 7.11 -6.56
C ASP A 134 6.61 7.26 -6.12
N PRO A 135 7.22 6.19 -5.59
CA PRO A 135 8.53 6.23 -4.97
C PRO A 135 9.69 6.26 -5.98
N ILE A 136 9.42 6.15 -7.30
CA ILE A 136 10.45 6.10 -8.34
C ILE A 136 11.42 7.29 -8.25
N ASN A 137 10.86 8.49 -8.05
CA ASN A 137 11.63 9.72 -8.00
C ASN A 137 12.24 10.00 -6.62
N SER A 138 11.61 9.51 -5.55
CA SER A 138 12.07 9.72 -4.17
C SER A 138 11.41 8.73 -3.21
N ALA A 139 12.09 7.62 -2.95
CA ALA A 139 11.59 6.53 -2.11
C ALA A 139 11.91 6.67 -0.61
N ARG A 140 12.66 7.70 -0.20
CA ARG A 140 13.06 7.87 1.21
C ARG A 140 12.04 8.70 1.98
N MET A 141 11.38 8.05 2.93
CA MET A 141 10.38 8.61 3.83
C MET A 141 11.00 9.00 5.18
N SER A 142 10.48 10.07 5.78
CA SER A 142 10.91 10.52 7.11
C SER A 142 10.54 9.50 8.19
N ALA A 143 11.46 9.27 9.12
CA ALA A 143 11.27 8.43 10.31
C ALA A 143 12.17 8.96 11.44
N ARG A 144 11.83 8.65 12.70
CA ARG A 144 12.43 9.28 13.89
C ARG A 144 13.94 9.12 13.98
N TYR A 145 14.46 7.94 13.60
CA TYR A 145 15.86 7.58 13.79
C TYR A 145 16.69 7.72 12.51
N ARG A 146 16.11 7.35 11.36
CA ARG A 146 16.73 7.45 10.03
C ARG A 146 15.65 7.33 8.97
N ASN A 147 15.74 8.12 7.90
CA ASN A 147 14.82 8.01 6.78
C ASN A 147 14.82 6.57 6.21
N LYS A 148 13.62 6.05 5.97
CA LYS A 148 13.38 4.67 5.52
C LYS A 148 13.14 4.66 4.02
N LEU A 149 13.73 3.69 3.33
CA LEU A 149 13.43 3.44 1.92
C LEU A 149 12.11 2.66 1.87
N VAL A 150 11.00 3.31 1.52
CA VAL A 150 9.66 2.72 1.51
C VAL A 150 9.23 2.53 0.07
N VAL A 151 9.22 1.28 -0.37
CA VAL A 151 8.90 0.92 -1.75
C VAL A 151 7.99 -0.29 -1.67
N PRO A 152 6.67 -0.15 -1.49
CA PRO A 152 5.77 -1.29 -1.48
C PRO A 152 5.34 -1.67 -2.91
N ARG A 153 4.85 -2.90 -3.09
CA ARG A 153 4.11 -3.29 -4.30
C ARG A 153 2.67 -2.80 -4.26
N LEU A 154 2.05 -2.90 -3.09
CA LEU A 154 0.66 -2.52 -2.85
C LEU A 154 0.56 -1.58 -1.66
N VAL A 155 -0.09 -0.44 -1.87
CA VAL A 155 -0.55 0.44 -0.80
C VAL A 155 -2.06 0.32 -0.69
N ILE A 156 -2.56 -0.07 0.48
CA ILE A 156 -3.99 -0.10 0.78
C ILE A 156 -4.29 1.01 1.77
N MET A 157 -5.00 2.04 1.32
CA MET A 157 -5.41 3.16 2.15
C MET A 157 -6.89 3.06 2.48
N SER A 158 -7.25 3.20 3.74
CA SER A 158 -8.64 3.18 4.20
C SER A 158 -9.00 4.53 4.80
N ALA A 159 -10.10 5.13 4.34
CA ALA A 159 -10.56 6.43 4.80
C ALA A 159 -12.09 6.57 4.69
N TYR A 160 -12.68 7.51 5.42
CA TYR A 160 -14.14 7.65 5.46
C TYR A 160 -14.73 8.52 4.34
N MET A 161 -13.88 9.20 3.58
CA MET A 161 -14.22 10.12 2.51
C MET A 161 -13.58 9.64 1.20
N SER A 162 -13.94 10.24 0.06
CA SER A 162 -13.37 9.87 -1.23
C SER A 162 -11.95 10.42 -1.42
N PRO A 163 -11.16 9.87 -2.38
CA PRO A 163 -9.85 10.42 -2.72
C PRO A 163 -9.89 11.93 -2.98
N LYS A 164 -10.90 12.41 -3.74
CA LYS A 164 -11.10 13.83 -4.03
C LYS A 164 -11.34 14.65 -2.75
N GLN A 165 -12.15 14.13 -1.83
CA GLN A 165 -12.44 14.80 -0.56
C GLN A 165 -11.22 14.84 0.35
N PHE A 166 -10.44 13.76 0.41
CA PHE A 166 -9.26 13.63 1.26
C PHE A 166 -8.13 14.52 0.77
N PHE A 167 -7.69 14.33 -0.48
CA PHE A 167 -6.59 15.11 -1.04
C PHE A 167 -7.00 16.56 -1.33
N GLY A 168 -8.30 16.85 -1.43
CA GLY A 168 -8.81 18.20 -1.49
C GLY A 168 -8.63 19.01 -0.20
N GLN A 169 -8.30 18.38 0.92
CA GLN A 169 -7.91 19.07 2.16
C GLN A 169 -6.44 19.55 2.13
N ILE A 170 -5.60 18.94 1.28
CA ILE A 170 -4.18 19.26 1.16
C ILE A 170 -4.03 20.37 0.13
N GLN A 171 -3.63 21.56 0.58
CA GLN A 171 -3.67 22.77 -0.26
C GLN A 171 -2.35 23.02 -1.00
N GLU A 172 -1.26 22.51 -0.45
CA GLU A 172 0.12 22.77 -0.85
C GLU A 172 0.50 22.18 -2.22
N GLU A 173 -0.25 21.17 -2.66
CA GLU A 173 -0.03 20.45 -3.93
C GLU A 173 -1.31 20.48 -4.78
N ASP A 174 -1.15 20.32 -6.09
CA ASP A 174 -2.28 20.12 -7.00
C ASP A 174 -2.94 18.76 -6.71
N ILE A 175 -4.25 18.77 -6.44
CA ILE A 175 -5.03 17.56 -6.13
C ILE A 175 -4.86 16.46 -7.20
N ASN A 176 -4.70 16.86 -8.47
CA ASN A 176 -4.52 15.93 -9.58
C ASN A 176 -3.23 15.11 -9.46
N GLN A 177 -2.21 15.61 -8.76
CA GLN A 177 -0.99 14.85 -8.47
C GLN A 177 -1.29 13.63 -7.59
N TYR A 178 -2.22 13.74 -6.64
CA TYR A 178 -2.62 12.61 -5.80
C TYR A 178 -3.57 11.68 -6.54
N LEU A 179 -4.60 12.23 -7.17
CA LEU A 179 -5.67 11.42 -7.78
C LEU A 179 -5.15 10.46 -8.83
N ARG A 180 -4.25 10.90 -9.72
CA ARG A 180 -3.66 10.06 -10.76
C ARG A 180 -2.84 8.88 -10.23
N ARG A 181 -2.42 8.92 -8.96
CA ARG A 181 -1.60 7.89 -8.29
C ARG A 181 -2.43 6.90 -7.49
N VAL A 182 -3.70 7.21 -7.22
CA VAL A 182 -4.65 6.25 -6.65
C VAL A 182 -5.22 5.43 -7.80
N ASN A 183 -4.67 4.24 -8.03
CA ASN A 183 -5.02 3.43 -9.21
C ASN A 183 -6.47 2.93 -9.14
N TYR A 184 -6.88 2.47 -7.96
CA TYR A 184 -8.22 1.93 -7.73
C TYR A 184 -8.85 2.57 -6.50
N SER A 185 -10.14 2.90 -6.60
CA SER A 185 -10.96 3.36 -5.49
C SER A 185 -12.10 2.37 -5.29
N SER A 186 -12.11 1.69 -4.15
CA SER A 186 -13.18 0.80 -3.73
C SER A 186 -14.09 1.50 -2.73
N GLU A 187 -15.40 1.33 -2.88
CA GLU A 187 -16.38 1.81 -1.91
C GLU A 187 -17.11 0.64 -1.24
N ILE A 188 -17.27 0.76 0.08
CA ILE A 188 -18.22 -0.06 0.84
C ILE A 188 -19.42 0.82 1.19
N ALA A 189 -20.59 0.47 0.67
CA ALA A 189 -21.84 1.17 0.90
C ALA A 189 -22.91 0.24 1.49
N ARG A 190 -23.88 0.82 2.17
CA ARG A 190 -25.16 0.17 2.50
C ARG A 190 -26.27 0.93 1.81
N LYS A 191 -27.18 0.23 1.15
CA LYS A 191 -28.38 0.87 0.63
C LYS A 191 -29.26 1.31 1.80
N HIS A 192 -29.88 2.48 1.69
CA HIS A 192 -30.74 3.01 2.75
C HIS A 192 -31.87 2.01 3.07
N GLY A 193 -31.98 1.59 4.34
CA GLY A 193 -32.97 0.61 4.79
C GLY A 193 -32.60 -0.87 4.57
N MET A 194 -31.39 -1.18 4.08
CA MET A 194 -30.89 -2.55 3.94
C MET A 194 -29.71 -2.80 4.87
N GLU A 195 -29.63 -4.02 5.43
CA GLU A 195 -28.46 -4.45 6.20
C GLU A 195 -27.27 -4.79 5.30
N GLU A 196 -27.56 -5.23 4.07
CA GLU A 196 -26.58 -5.71 3.09
C GLU A 196 -25.58 -4.63 2.67
N ARG A 197 -24.32 -5.06 2.56
CA ARG A 197 -23.21 -4.24 2.08
C ARG A 197 -23.03 -4.47 0.58
N PHE A 198 -22.65 -3.43 -0.12
CA PHE A 198 -22.21 -3.46 -1.50
C PHE A 198 -20.77 -3.01 -1.55
N TYR A 199 -20.00 -3.74 -2.34
CA TYR A 199 -18.60 -3.46 -2.62
C TYR A 199 -18.50 -3.08 -4.09
N SER A 200 -17.92 -1.92 -4.38
CA SER A 200 -17.60 -1.52 -5.74
C SER A 200 -16.10 -1.21 -5.86
N VAL A 201 -15.59 -1.26 -7.08
CA VAL A 201 -14.27 -0.75 -7.43
C VAL A 201 -14.34 0.03 -8.73
N SER A 202 -13.60 1.13 -8.75
CA SER A 202 -13.47 2.05 -9.88
C SER A 202 -11.99 2.29 -10.15
N GLU A 203 -11.61 2.46 -11.42
CA GLU A 203 -10.24 2.73 -11.86
C GLU A 203 -10.06 4.21 -12.19
N VAL A 204 -8.88 4.77 -11.87
CA VAL A 204 -8.56 6.14 -12.26
C VAL A 204 -8.46 6.29 -13.79
N ARG A 205 -9.09 7.35 -14.31
CA ARG A 205 -9.08 7.73 -15.72
C ARG A 205 -8.76 9.21 -15.86
N GLU A 206 -8.12 9.57 -16.97
CA GLU A 206 -8.04 10.98 -17.38
C GLU A 206 -9.46 11.48 -17.68
N ASN A 207 -9.85 12.52 -16.95
CA ASN A 207 -11.12 13.19 -17.13
C ASN A 207 -11.00 14.23 -18.25
N ARG A 208 -11.74 14.03 -19.33
CA ARG A 208 -11.82 14.98 -20.45
C ARG A 208 -12.96 15.98 -20.29
N GLU A 209 -13.82 15.76 -19.31
CA GLU A 209 -14.89 16.67 -18.95
C GLU A 209 -14.35 17.62 -17.89
N ASN A 210 -14.59 18.94 -18.03
CA ASN A 210 -14.08 19.97 -17.13
C ASN A 210 -14.77 19.90 -15.74
N GLY A 211 -14.60 18.80 -15.02
CA GLY A 211 -15.07 18.62 -13.66
C GLY A 211 -14.34 19.59 -12.74
N HIS A 212 -15.06 20.14 -11.76
CA HIS A 212 -14.50 21.05 -10.78
C HIS A 212 -14.69 20.49 -9.37
N TYR A 213 -13.67 20.63 -8.53
CA TYR A 213 -13.75 20.37 -7.10
C TYR A 213 -13.68 21.70 -6.34
N GLN A 214 -14.69 21.95 -5.52
CA GLN A 214 -14.71 23.07 -4.58
C GLN A 214 -13.98 22.65 -3.31
N ARG A 215 -12.86 23.30 -3.02
CA ARG A 215 -12.09 23.10 -1.78
C ARG A 215 -12.83 23.72 -0.59
N PRO A 216 -12.52 23.29 0.65
CA PRO A 216 -13.13 23.85 1.87
C PRO A 216 -12.91 25.36 2.06
N ASP A 217 -11.85 25.92 1.47
CA ASP A 217 -11.54 27.35 1.49
C ASP A 217 -12.33 28.17 0.45
N GLY A 218 -13.19 27.52 -0.33
CA GLY A 218 -13.99 28.13 -1.40
C GLY A 218 -13.27 28.26 -2.74
N SER A 219 -12.01 27.83 -2.85
CA SER A 219 -11.31 27.78 -4.13
C SER A 219 -11.80 26.61 -4.98
N SER A 220 -11.72 26.75 -6.32
CA SER A 220 -12.12 25.70 -7.26
C SER A 220 -10.91 25.21 -8.04
N VAL A 221 -10.77 23.89 -8.15
CA VAL A 221 -9.70 23.23 -8.92
C VAL A 221 -10.32 22.36 -10.00
N VAL A 222 -9.76 22.41 -11.21
CA VAL A 222 -10.15 21.51 -12.31
C VAL A 222 -9.65 20.10 -12.00
N LEU A 223 -10.53 19.11 -12.13
CA LEU A 223 -10.20 17.70 -11.97
C LEU A 223 -9.89 17.09 -13.34
N ASN A 224 -8.61 16.82 -13.57
CA ASN A 224 -8.09 16.12 -14.75
C ASN A 224 -8.19 14.60 -14.61
N PHE A 225 -8.58 14.09 -13.44
CA PHE A 225 -8.74 12.67 -13.18
C PHE A 225 -10.07 12.39 -12.47
N ASP A 226 -10.72 11.30 -12.87
CA ASP A 226 -11.90 10.75 -12.21
C ASP A 226 -11.77 9.23 -12.06
N TYR A 227 -12.75 8.59 -11.44
CA TYR A 227 -12.83 7.15 -11.25
C TYR A 227 -14.00 6.59 -12.04
N GLU A 228 -13.70 5.68 -12.97
CA GLU A 228 -14.69 4.96 -13.78
C GLU A 228 -15.00 3.61 -13.13
N ASP A 229 -16.28 3.32 -12.93
CA ASP A 229 -16.71 2.07 -12.30
C ASP A 229 -16.32 0.85 -13.13
N LEU A 230 -15.72 -0.15 -12.48
CA LEU A 230 -15.38 -1.43 -13.10
C LEU A 230 -16.47 -2.47 -12.83
N PHE A 231 -16.71 -2.77 -11.55
CA PHE A 231 -17.73 -3.73 -11.13
C PHE A 231 -18.16 -3.52 -9.68
N CYS A 232 -19.25 -4.18 -9.31
CA CYS A 232 -19.71 -4.27 -7.93
C CYS A 232 -20.17 -5.68 -7.57
N SER A 233 -20.20 -6.00 -6.27
CA SER A 233 -20.72 -7.26 -5.76
C SER A 233 -21.30 -7.06 -4.35
N GLN A 234 -22.27 -7.91 -4.00
CA GLN A 234 -22.80 -8.05 -2.63
C GLN A 234 -22.07 -9.13 -1.83
N ASP A 235 -21.38 -10.04 -2.53
CA ASP A 235 -20.55 -11.08 -1.93
C ASP A 235 -19.12 -10.54 -1.78
N LYS A 236 -18.66 -10.43 -0.52
CA LYS A 236 -17.33 -9.90 -0.19
C LYS A 236 -16.22 -10.75 -0.79
N ASP A 237 -16.37 -12.07 -0.79
CA ASP A 237 -15.31 -12.97 -1.20
C ASP A 237 -15.22 -13.01 -2.74
N ASP A 238 -16.35 -12.99 -3.44
CA ASP A 238 -16.37 -12.78 -4.91
C ASP A 238 -15.79 -11.41 -5.29
N PHE A 239 -16.11 -10.36 -4.53
CA PHE A 239 -15.54 -9.03 -4.73
C PHE A 239 -14.01 -9.04 -4.61
N ILE A 240 -13.47 -9.58 -3.51
CA ILE A 240 -12.03 -9.64 -3.26
C ILE A 240 -11.35 -10.44 -4.38
N ARG A 241 -11.89 -11.61 -4.74
CA ARG A 241 -11.32 -12.44 -5.80
C ARG A 241 -11.21 -11.69 -7.13
N LYS A 242 -12.30 -11.07 -7.61
CA LYS A 242 -12.30 -10.28 -8.86
C LYS A 242 -11.38 -9.07 -8.78
N LEU A 243 -11.39 -8.35 -7.65
CA LEU A 243 -10.50 -7.20 -7.44
C LEU A 243 -9.04 -7.61 -7.59
N LEU A 244 -8.68 -8.75 -6.98
CA LEU A 244 -7.32 -9.25 -7.02
C LEU A 244 -6.92 -9.74 -8.42
N GLU A 245 -7.75 -10.57 -9.04
CA GLU A 245 -7.49 -11.16 -10.36
C GLU A 245 -7.42 -10.10 -11.47
N ASP A 246 -8.36 -9.17 -11.49
CA ASP A 246 -8.54 -8.24 -12.61
C ASP A 246 -7.75 -6.93 -12.43
N CYS A 247 -7.52 -6.49 -11.18
CA CYS A 247 -6.96 -5.16 -10.90
C CYS A 247 -5.58 -5.23 -10.23
N ILE A 248 -5.42 -6.03 -9.17
CA ILE A 248 -4.22 -5.96 -8.31
C ILE A 248 -3.10 -6.85 -8.83
N TYR A 249 -3.32 -8.16 -8.96
CA TYR A 249 -2.29 -9.14 -9.35
C TYR A 249 -1.60 -8.82 -10.68
N PRO A 250 -2.30 -8.38 -11.76
CA PRO A 250 -1.64 -8.04 -13.02
C PRO A 250 -0.59 -6.93 -12.90
N ARG A 251 -0.68 -6.10 -11.86
CA ARG A 251 0.22 -4.97 -11.61
C ARG A 251 1.35 -5.32 -10.65
N ILE A 252 1.03 -5.99 -9.54
CA ILE A 252 1.97 -6.14 -8.42
C ILE A 252 2.84 -7.39 -8.51
N LEU A 253 2.38 -8.44 -9.19
CA LEU A 253 3.17 -9.66 -9.35
C LEU A 253 4.27 -9.44 -10.40
N PRO A 254 5.44 -10.10 -10.26
CA PRO A 254 6.51 -9.99 -11.23
C PRO A 254 6.01 -10.32 -12.64
N LYS A 255 6.13 -9.35 -13.55
CA LYS A 255 5.89 -9.55 -14.98
C LYS A 255 7.00 -10.45 -15.51
N LYS A 256 6.66 -11.41 -16.38
CA LYS A 256 7.70 -12.17 -17.10
C LYS A 256 8.58 -11.16 -17.85
N ALA A 257 9.90 -11.29 -17.69
CA ALA A 257 10.84 -10.48 -18.47
C ALA A 257 10.44 -10.57 -19.95
N LYS A 258 10.32 -9.43 -20.63
CA LYS A 258 10.34 -9.45 -22.09
C LYS A 258 11.70 -10.02 -22.47
N ASP A 259 11.73 -11.11 -23.24
CA ASP A 259 12.98 -11.57 -23.86
C ASP A 259 13.54 -10.40 -24.68
N VAL A 260 14.55 -9.71 -24.13
CA VAL A 260 15.34 -8.72 -24.86
C VAL A 260 16.35 -9.48 -25.72
N THR A 261 15.84 -10.34 -26.57
CA THR A 261 16.56 -11.00 -27.66
C THR A 261 15.60 -11.06 -28.84
N ASN A 262 15.36 -9.89 -29.42
CA ASN A 262 15.03 -9.67 -30.82
C ASN A 262 14.84 -8.17 -31.02
N ASP A 263 15.94 -7.47 -31.27
CA ASP A 263 16.05 -6.36 -32.23
C ASP A 263 17.54 -6.19 -32.60
#